data_AF-A0A444R347-F1
#
_entry.id   AF-A0A444R347-F1
#
_cell.length_a   1.000
_cell.length_b   1.000
_cell.length_c   1.000
_cell.angle_alpha   90.00
_cell.angle_beta   90.00
_cell.angle_gamma   90.00
#
_symmetry.space_group_name_H-M   'P 1'
#
loop_
_entity.id
_entity.type
_entity.pdbx_description
1 polymer ?
#
loop_
_entity_poly.entity_id
_entity_poly.type
_entity_poly.pdbx_seq_one_letter_code
_entity_poly.pdbx_strand_id
1 'polypeptide(L)'
;TLMSRTGILPEADFYCPIPYEPLHIITDQALNAEIQKGEVGLLDRVFRLIVEEIKFADPDWSQRIALESLNVDSFAQAWFAERKQRDPFDWAEENLQEVERNKREKHTVPWRYVILRLHEAVQEIVPHLNEHDHKRFSKGLARVFIDNYAAIPSESIRRLLALREAGIIHILALGEDYEMEINESRTVLKTEDNSYSFDVFIDARGQRPLKVKDIPFPGLREQLQKTGDEIPNVGEDYTLQQPEDIRGRVAFGALPWLMHDQPFVQGITACAEIGEAMARAVVKPASRARRRLSFD
;
A
#
# COMPACT_ATOMS: atom_id res chain seq x y z
N THR A 1 -8.07 14.05 -19.01
CA THR A 1 -8.32 12.61 -18.85
C THR A 1 -7.68 12.12 -17.57
N LEU A 2 -8.43 11.44 -16.71
CA LEU A 2 -7.88 10.63 -15.62
C LEU A 2 -7.55 9.25 -16.16
N MET A 3 -6.55 8.59 -15.60
CA MET A 3 -6.09 7.29 -16.08
C MET A 3 -5.90 6.33 -14.91
N SER A 4 -6.35 5.11 -15.09
CA SER A 4 -6.20 4.03 -14.12
C SER A 4 -5.97 2.73 -14.86
N ARG A 5 -5.16 1.82 -14.30
CA ARG A 5 -4.97 0.49 -14.90
C ARG A 5 -6.30 -0.24 -15.04
N THR A 6 -7.16 -0.13 -14.03
CA THR A 6 -8.43 -0.87 -13.94
C THR A 6 -9.66 -0.02 -14.27
N GLY A 7 -9.48 1.28 -14.52
CA GLY A 7 -10.61 2.21 -14.73
C GLY A 7 -11.41 2.53 -13.46
N ILE A 8 -10.96 2.07 -12.29
CA ILE A 8 -11.64 2.31 -11.00
C ILE A 8 -11.16 3.64 -10.41
N LEU A 9 -12.08 4.37 -9.77
CA LEU A 9 -11.80 5.56 -8.97
C LEU A 9 -11.60 5.20 -7.47
N PRO A 10 -10.78 5.96 -6.74
CA PRO A 10 -10.70 5.83 -5.29
C PRO A 10 -12.05 6.14 -4.65
N GLU A 11 -12.34 5.46 -3.55
CA GLU A 11 -13.54 5.73 -2.75
C GLU A 11 -13.33 6.90 -1.78
N ALA A 12 -14.43 7.44 -1.24
CA ALA A 12 -14.39 8.47 -0.22
C ALA A 12 -13.89 7.92 1.13
N ASP A 13 -13.13 8.73 1.86
CA ASP A 13 -12.72 8.47 3.24
C ASP A 13 -13.95 8.30 4.14
N PHE A 14 -13.99 7.26 4.96
CA PHE A 14 -15.19 6.89 5.72
C PHE A 14 -15.06 7.21 7.22
N TYR A 15 -16.18 7.23 7.93
CA TYR A 15 -16.16 7.38 9.39
C TYR A 15 -15.62 6.12 10.06
N CYS A 16 -14.65 6.31 10.95
CA CYS A 16 -14.16 5.28 11.85
C CYS A 16 -13.75 5.90 13.20
N PRO A 17 -13.77 5.13 14.30
CA PRO A 17 -13.32 5.65 15.59
C PRO A 17 -11.80 5.87 15.59
N ILE A 18 -11.38 6.95 16.26
CA ILE A 18 -9.99 7.32 16.50
C ILE A 18 -9.83 7.56 18.02
N PRO A 19 -8.87 6.91 18.71
CA PRO A 19 -7.86 5.99 18.18
C PRO A 19 -8.48 4.69 17.63
N TYR A 20 -7.74 3.99 16.77
CA TYR A 20 -8.21 2.73 16.22
C TYR A 20 -8.43 1.68 17.30
N GLU A 21 -9.54 0.95 17.20
CA GLU A 21 -9.85 -0.18 18.06
C GLU A 21 -8.99 -1.40 17.68
N PRO A 22 -8.61 -2.25 18.65
CA PRO A 22 -7.82 -3.43 18.35
C PRO A 22 -8.57 -4.44 17.48
N LEU A 23 -7.81 -5.26 16.76
CA LEU A 23 -8.31 -6.47 16.11
C LEU A 23 -8.56 -7.56 17.16
N HIS A 24 -9.53 -8.45 16.92
CA HIS A 24 -9.96 -9.45 17.90
C HIS A 24 -9.19 -10.77 17.79
N ILE A 25 -8.90 -11.18 16.56
CA ILE A 25 -8.30 -12.46 16.18
C ILE A 25 -6.85 -12.24 15.76
N ILE A 26 -6.59 -11.26 14.89
CA ILE A 26 -5.23 -10.90 14.47
C ILE A 26 -4.58 -10.01 15.53
N THR A 27 -4.16 -10.66 16.61
CA THR A 27 -3.35 -10.06 17.67
C THR A 27 -1.86 -10.25 17.40
N ASP A 28 -1.01 -9.44 18.03
CA ASP A 28 0.45 -9.61 17.98
C ASP A 28 0.86 -11.03 18.38
N GLN A 29 0.19 -11.63 19.37
CA GLN A 29 0.46 -12.99 19.80
C GLN A 29 0.12 -14.01 18.70
N ALA A 30 -1.03 -13.86 18.04
CA ALA A 30 -1.46 -14.75 16.97
C ALA A 30 -0.50 -14.68 15.77
N LEU A 31 -0.13 -13.46 15.34
CA LEU A 31 0.82 -13.26 14.24
C LEU A 31 2.20 -13.82 14.58
N ASN A 32 2.73 -13.54 15.77
CA ASN A 32 4.01 -14.09 16.21
C ASN A 32 4.00 -15.63 16.26
N ALA A 33 2.89 -16.24 16.68
CA ALA A 33 2.75 -17.68 16.67
C ALA A 33 2.78 -18.25 15.24
N GLU A 34 2.20 -17.56 14.26
CA GLU A 34 2.29 -17.98 12.85
C GLU A 34 3.70 -17.79 12.27
N ILE A 35 4.38 -16.69 12.59
CA ILE A 35 5.78 -16.42 12.18
C ILE A 35 6.72 -17.51 12.73
N GLN A 36 6.54 -17.92 13.99
CA GLN A 36 7.38 -18.94 14.63
C GLN A 36 7.27 -20.33 14.00
N LYS A 37 6.19 -20.62 13.26
CA LYS A 37 6.03 -21.88 12.50
C LYS A 37 6.87 -21.92 11.22
N GLY A 38 7.51 -20.81 10.85
CA GLY A 38 8.39 -20.69 9.68
C GLY A 38 7.71 -20.08 8.46
N GLU A 39 8.53 -19.70 7.48
CA GLU A 39 8.13 -18.95 6.27
C GLU A 39 7.23 -19.73 5.31
N VAL A 40 7.34 -21.07 5.26
CA VAL A 40 6.58 -21.90 4.31
C VAL A 40 5.09 -21.85 4.66
N GLY A 41 4.29 -21.31 3.75
CA GLY A 41 2.84 -21.16 3.92
C GLY A 41 2.43 -20.10 4.93
N LEU A 42 3.35 -19.25 5.39
CA LEU A 42 3.04 -18.18 6.37
C LEU A 42 1.90 -17.28 5.86
N LEU A 43 1.97 -16.87 4.60
CA LEU A 43 0.96 -16.00 3.99
C LEU A 43 -0.44 -16.63 4.03
N ASP A 44 -0.56 -17.91 3.67
CA ASP A 44 -1.85 -18.61 3.67
C ASP A 44 -2.41 -18.81 5.09
N ARG A 45 -1.54 -19.06 6.09
CA ARG A 45 -1.97 -19.16 7.50
C ARG A 45 -2.50 -17.83 8.00
N VAL A 46 -1.81 -16.73 7.71
CA VAL A 46 -2.24 -15.38 8.11
C VAL A 46 -3.51 -14.98 7.35
N PHE A 47 -3.64 -15.34 6.07
CA PHE A 47 -4.87 -15.11 5.32
C PHE A 47 -6.09 -15.80 5.95
N ARG A 48 -5.94 -17.00 6.52
CA ARG A 48 -7.04 -17.64 7.27
C ARG A 48 -7.45 -16.83 8.50
N LEU A 49 -6.49 -16.25 9.23
CA LEU A 49 -6.82 -15.36 10.35
C LEU A 49 -7.54 -14.09 9.87
N ILE A 50 -7.20 -13.57 8.68
CA ILE A 50 -7.88 -12.42 8.06
C ILE A 50 -9.35 -12.76 7.77
N VAL A 51 -9.60 -13.94 7.20
CA VAL A 51 -10.96 -14.44 6.93
C VAL A 51 -11.75 -14.52 8.23
N GLU A 52 -11.16 -15.06 9.31
CA GLU A 52 -11.81 -15.15 10.62
C GLU A 52 -12.11 -13.76 11.21
N GLU A 53 -11.16 -12.82 11.17
CA GLU A 53 -11.34 -11.45 11.68
C GLU A 53 -12.48 -10.72 10.95
N ILE A 54 -12.49 -10.76 9.62
CA ILE A 54 -13.52 -10.11 8.82
C ILE A 54 -14.88 -10.75 9.08
N LYS A 55 -14.96 -12.09 9.12
CA LYS A 55 -16.22 -12.80 9.40
C LYS A 55 -16.76 -12.47 10.78
N PHE A 56 -15.87 -12.33 11.77
CA PHE A 56 -16.26 -11.92 13.12
C PHE A 56 -16.86 -10.51 13.15
N ALA A 57 -16.26 -9.57 12.41
CA ALA A 57 -16.73 -8.19 12.37
C ALA A 57 -17.94 -7.95 11.47
N ASP A 58 -18.05 -8.67 10.34
CA ASP A 58 -19.07 -8.46 9.32
C ASP A 58 -19.46 -9.79 8.63
N PRO A 59 -20.32 -10.61 9.28
CA PRO A 59 -20.72 -11.90 8.73
C PRO A 59 -21.53 -11.76 7.43
N ASP A 60 -22.34 -10.71 7.30
CA ASP A 60 -23.19 -10.47 6.13
C ASP A 60 -22.34 -10.13 4.91
N TRP A 61 -21.37 -9.22 5.06
CA TRP A 61 -20.44 -8.90 3.98
C TRP A 61 -19.58 -10.10 3.60
N SER A 62 -19.07 -10.84 4.60
CA SER A 62 -18.29 -12.05 4.39
C SER A 62 -19.05 -13.10 3.56
N GLN A 63 -20.33 -13.33 3.86
CA GLN A 63 -21.18 -14.21 3.08
C GLN A 63 -21.42 -13.68 1.66
N ARG A 64 -21.70 -12.37 1.52
CA ARG A 64 -21.98 -11.73 0.23
C ARG A 64 -20.84 -11.91 -0.78
N ILE A 65 -19.60 -11.86 -0.33
CA ILE A 65 -18.42 -12.05 -1.20
C ILE A 65 -17.89 -13.49 -1.21
N ALA A 66 -18.58 -14.42 -0.55
CA ALA A 66 -18.16 -15.81 -0.36
C ALA A 66 -16.73 -15.94 0.22
N LEU A 67 -16.40 -15.13 1.22
CA LEU A 67 -15.03 -14.95 1.74
C LEU A 67 -14.34 -16.25 2.14
N GLU A 68 -15.07 -17.21 2.73
CA GLU A 68 -14.52 -18.51 3.15
C GLU A 68 -14.03 -19.38 1.99
N SER A 69 -14.52 -19.14 0.78
CA SER A 69 -14.08 -19.86 -0.43
C SER A 69 -12.84 -19.24 -1.08
N LEU A 70 -12.45 -18.05 -0.63
CA LEU A 70 -11.33 -17.30 -1.20
C LEU A 70 -10.00 -17.71 -0.57
N ASN A 71 -8.94 -17.36 -1.27
CA ASN A 71 -7.56 -17.43 -0.79
C ASN A 71 -6.85 -16.10 -1.07
N VAL A 72 -5.59 -15.99 -0.64
CA VAL A 72 -4.82 -14.74 -0.79
C VAL A 72 -4.69 -14.28 -2.24
N ASP A 73 -4.71 -15.20 -3.21
CA ASP A 73 -4.55 -14.91 -4.63
C ASP A 73 -5.87 -14.45 -5.28
N SER A 74 -7.02 -14.92 -4.78
CA SER A 74 -8.36 -14.62 -5.32
C SER A 74 -9.08 -13.48 -4.60
N PHE A 75 -8.68 -13.15 -3.37
CA PHE A 75 -9.36 -12.14 -2.56
C PHE A 75 -9.40 -10.76 -3.21
N ALA A 76 -8.28 -10.32 -3.81
CA ALA A 76 -8.25 -9.04 -4.52
C ALA A 76 -9.22 -9.01 -5.70
N GLN A 77 -9.39 -10.11 -6.42
CA GLN A 77 -10.36 -10.18 -7.52
C GLN A 77 -11.79 -9.99 -7.00
N ALA A 78 -12.15 -10.68 -5.91
CA ALA A 78 -13.46 -10.55 -5.28
C ALA A 78 -13.71 -9.12 -4.75
N TRP A 79 -12.69 -8.52 -4.11
CA TRP A 79 -12.74 -7.14 -3.59
C TRP A 79 -13.07 -6.10 -4.67
N PHE A 80 -12.49 -6.23 -5.86
CA PHE A 80 -12.69 -5.29 -6.96
C PHE A 80 -13.85 -5.66 -7.90
N ALA A 81 -14.45 -6.86 -7.77
CA ALA A 81 -15.37 -7.41 -8.76
C ALA A 81 -16.57 -6.48 -9.03
N GLU A 82 -17.22 -6.01 -7.97
CA GLU A 82 -18.40 -5.13 -8.08
C GLU A 82 -18.04 -3.79 -8.74
N ARG A 83 -16.97 -3.14 -8.28
CA ARG A 83 -16.50 -1.85 -8.83
C ARG A 83 -16.09 -1.92 -10.29
N LYS A 84 -15.53 -3.05 -10.75
CA LYS A 84 -15.15 -3.23 -12.16
C LYS A 84 -16.34 -3.38 -13.10
N GLN A 85 -17.51 -3.77 -12.59
CA GLN A 85 -18.72 -4.00 -13.40
C GLN A 85 -19.61 -2.77 -13.51
N ARG A 86 -19.23 -1.66 -12.86
CA ARG A 86 -20.04 -0.45 -12.76
C ARG A 86 -19.34 0.74 -13.39
N ASP A 87 -20.11 1.74 -13.81
CA ASP A 87 -19.51 3.02 -14.21
C ASP A 87 -18.80 3.63 -12.98
N PRO A 88 -17.54 4.05 -13.12
CA PRO A 88 -16.76 4.52 -11.99
C PRO A 88 -17.29 5.82 -11.37
N PHE A 89 -17.95 6.68 -12.14
CA PHE A 89 -18.54 7.91 -11.62
C PHE A 89 -19.88 7.65 -10.92
N ASP A 90 -20.70 6.72 -11.45
CA ASP A 90 -21.91 6.27 -10.76
C ASP A 90 -21.55 5.62 -9.41
N TRP A 91 -20.50 4.79 -9.37
CA TRP A 91 -19.99 4.22 -8.12
C TRP A 91 -19.53 5.31 -7.15
N ALA A 92 -18.76 6.29 -7.63
CA ALA A 92 -18.24 7.37 -6.81
C ALA A 92 -19.36 8.23 -6.20
N GLU A 93 -20.45 8.46 -6.93
CA GLU A 93 -21.63 9.17 -6.43
C GLU A 93 -22.34 8.40 -5.31
N GLU A 94 -22.65 7.12 -5.52
CA GLU A 94 -23.30 6.29 -4.51
C GLU A 94 -22.43 6.11 -3.26
N ASN A 95 -21.13 5.86 -3.46
CA ASN A 95 -20.18 5.74 -2.35
C ASN A 95 -20.09 7.04 -1.55
N LEU A 96 -20.07 8.21 -2.22
CA LEU A 96 -20.08 9.50 -1.54
C LEU A 96 -21.34 9.68 -0.68
N GLN A 97 -22.52 9.35 -1.23
CA GLN A 97 -23.79 9.46 -0.50
C GLN A 97 -23.80 8.55 0.75
N GLU A 98 -23.32 7.31 0.62
CA GLU A 98 -23.17 6.38 1.74
C GLU A 98 -22.24 6.95 2.80
N VAL A 99 -21.03 7.36 2.40
CA VAL A 99 -19.99 7.86 3.30
C VAL A 99 -20.43 9.11 4.05
N GLU A 100 -21.07 10.06 3.36
CA GLU A 100 -21.58 11.26 4.02
C GLU A 100 -22.68 10.96 5.03
N ARG A 101 -23.59 10.03 4.70
CA ARG A 101 -24.60 9.56 5.64
C ARG A 101 -23.96 8.92 6.86
N ASN A 102 -23.02 8.00 6.64
CA ASN A 102 -22.29 7.31 7.69
C ASN A 102 -21.52 8.29 8.59
N LYS A 103 -20.89 9.33 8.03
CA LYS A 103 -20.23 10.41 8.78
C LYS A 103 -21.20 11.18 9.66
N ARG A 104 -22.39 11.54 9.16
CA ARG A 104 -23.42 12.24 9.96
C ARG A 104 -23.94 11.36 11.10
N GLU A 105 -24.14 10.08 10.83
CA GLU A 105 -24.69 9.11 11.78
C GLU A 105 -23.64 8.50 12.70
N LYS A 106 -22.35 8.81 12.47
CA LYS A 106 -21.21 8.17 13.14
C LYS A 106 -21.24 6.64 13.02
N HIS A 107 -21.68 6.17 11.85
CA HIS A 107 -21.75 4.76 11.54
C HIS A 107 -20.42 4.29 10.93
N THR A 108 -19.81 3.28 11.54
CA THR A 108 -18.61 2.62 11.04
C THR A 108 -19.00 1.39 10.24
N VAL A 109 -18.51 1.28 9.00
CA VAL A 109 -18.69 0.08 8.17
C VAL A 109 -17.71 -1.01 8.64
N PRO A 110 -18.18 -2.13 9.22
CA PRO A 110 -17.30 -3.05 9.96
C PRO A 110 -16.19 -3.68 9.11
N TRP A 111 -16.52 -4.24 7.93
CA TRP A 111 -15.51 -4.86 7.06
C TRP A 111 -14.44 -3.85 6.57
N ARG A 112 -14.85 -2.64 6.16
CA ARG A 112 -13.91 -1.57 5.73
C ARG A 112 -12.96 -1.20 6.86
N TYR A 113 -13.51 -1.11 8.07
CA TYR A 113 -12.73 -0.75 9.24
C TYR A 113 -11.77 -1.84 9.69
N VAL A 114 -12.14 -3.13 9.54
CA VAL A 114 -11.19 -4.24 9.72
C VAL A 114 -10.05 -4.16 8.70
N ILE A 115 -10.34 -4.01 7.41
CA ILE A 115 -9.31 -3.91 6.36
C ILE A 115 -8.37 -2.73 6.61
N LEU A 116 -8.91 -1.58 7.06
CA LEU A 116 -8.12 -0.43 7.44
C LEU A 116 -7.16 -0.73 8.58
N ARG A 117 -7.48 -1.61 9.53
CA ARG A 117 -6.57 -1.93 10.65
C ARG A 117 -5.62 -3.08 10.31
N LEU A 118 -6.04 -3.97 9.42
CA LEU A 118 -5.24 -5.12 9.01
C LEU A 118 -3.97 -4.74 8.26
N HIS A 119 -3.92 -3.61 7.55
CA HIS A 119 -2.70 -3.26 6.81
C HIS A 119 -1.49 -3.08 7.74
N GLU A 120 -1.68 -2.49 8.91
CA GLU A 120 -0.61 -2.32 9.92
C GLU A 120 -0.22 -3.68 10.51
N ALA A 121 -1.18 -4.46 10.98
CA ALA A 121 -0.92 -5.76 11.60
C ALA A 121 -0.25 -6.76 10.64
N VAL A 122 -0.72 -6.83 9.39
CA VAL A 122 -0.17 -7.74 8.37
C VAL A 122 1.18 -7.25 7.83
N GLN A 123 1.53 -5.97 8.00
CA GLN A 123 2.87 -5.50 7.63
C GLN A 123 3.97 -6.26 8.37
N GLU A 124 3.74 -6.65 9.63
CA GLU A 124 4.72 -7.33 10.47
C GLU A 124 5.17 -8.69 9.92
N ILE A 125 4.35 -9.35 9.09
CA ILE A 125 4.73 -10.63 8.50
C ILE A 125 5.60 -10.48 7.24
N VAL A 126 5.62 -9.30 6.61
CA VAL A 126 6.25 -9.08 5.30
C VAL A 126 7.75 -9.45 5.31
N PRO A 127 8.56 -9.07 6.32
CA PRO A 127 9.96 -9.46 6.40
C PRO A 127 10.19 -10.97 6.63
N HIS A 128 9.14 -11.74 6.92
CA HIS A 128 9.18 -13.18 7.18
C HIS A 128 8.64 -14.03 6.02
N LEU A 129 8.19 -13.38 4.94
CA LEU A 129 7.76 -14.07 3.73
C LEU A 129 8.96 -14.53 2.91
N ASN A 130 8.87 -15.73 2.36
CA ASN A 130 9.75 -16.14 1.28
C ASN A 130 9.44 -15.34 0.00
N GLU A 131 10.35 -15.39 -0.98
CA GLU A 131 10.24 -14.61 -2.22
C GLU A 131 8.93 -14.90 -3.00
N HIS A 132 8.51 -16.16 -3.04
CA HIS A 132 7.28 -16.57 -3.72
C HIS A 132 6.04 -15.95 -3.07
N ASP A 133 5.93 -16.04 -1.74
CA ASP A 133 4.79 -15.49 -1.01
C ASP A 133 4.83 -13.96 -1.00
N HIS A 134 6.00 -13.33 -1.03
CA HIS A 134 6.10 -11.88 -1.21
C HIS A 134 5.49 -11.43 -2.56
N LYS A 135 5.78 -12.14 -3.65
CA LYS A 135 5.18 -11.88 -4.98
C LYS A 135 3.66 -12.06 -4.95
N ARG A 136 3.15 -13.10 -4.27
CA ARG A 136 1.70 -13.32 -4.10
C ARG A 136 1.05 -12.18 -3.30
N PHE A 137 1.65 -11.81 -2.18
CA PHE A 137 1.20 -10.70 -1.34
C PHE A 137 1.11 -9.38 -2.13
N SER A 138 2.16 -9.03 -2.87
CA SER A 138 2.21 -7.79 -3.67
C SER A 138 1.16 -7.78 -4.79
N LYS A 139 0.91 -8.92 -5.45
CA LYS A 139 -0.07 -9.03 -6.54
C LYS A 139 -1.52 -9.07 -6.06
N GLY A 140 -1.77 -9.60 -4.86
CA GLY A 140 -3.09 -9.77 -4.28
C GLY A 140 -3.34 -8.80 -3.12
N LEU A 141 -3.15 -9.31 -1.90
CA LEU A 141 -3.57 -8.67 -0.65
C LEU A 141 -3.07 -7.23 -0.47
N ALA A 142 -1.84 -6.91 -0.85
CA ALA A 142 -1.31 -5.55 -0.75
C ALA A 142 -2.15 -4.52 -1.52
N ARG A 143 -2.72 -4.91 -2.67
CA ARG A 143 -3.58 -4.01 -3.47
C ARG A 143 -4.89 -3.69 -2.78
N VAL A 144 -5.44 -4.63 -2.00
CA VAL A 144 -6.65 -4.42 -1.20
C VAL A 144 -6.37 -3.39 -0.11
N PHE A 145 -5.25 -3.55 0.60
CA PHE A 145 -4.85 -2.59 1.64
C PHE A 145 -4.57 -1.20 1.07
N ILE A 146 -3.83 -1.11 -0.03
CA ILE A 146 -3.54 0.16 -0.71
C ILE A 146 -4.84 0.84 -1.13
N ASP A 147 -5.77 0.12 -1.73
CA ASP A 147 -7.03 0.69 -2.19
C ASP A 147 -7.91 1.21 -1.04
N ASN A 148 -8.00 0.47 0.07
CA ASN A 148 -8.76 0.91 1.24
C ASN A 148 -8.09 2.10 1.96
N TYR A 149 -6.77 2.08 2.07
CA TYR A 149 -5.98 3.14 2.71
C TYR A 149 -5.91 4.42 1.84
N ALA A 150 -5.95 4.28 0.51
CA ALA A 150 -5.93 5.39 -0.45
C ALA A 150 -7.30 6.05 -0.67
N ALA A 151 -8.25 5.84 0.24
CA ALA A 151 -9.51 6.59 0.23
C ALA A 151 -9.24 8.09 0.35
N ILE A 152 -9.97 8.91 -0.41
CA ILE A 152 -9.74 10.35 -0.50
C ILE A 152 -10.87 11.16 0.13
N PRO A 153 -10.64 12.41 0.56
CA PRO A 153 -11.66 13.22 1.19
C PRO A 153 -12.95 13.31 0.35
N SER A 154 -14.11 13.24 1.01
CA SER A 154 -15.43 13.45 0.37
C SER A 154 -15.46 14.70 -0.53
N GLU A 155 -14.78 15.78 -0.12
CA GLU A 155 -14.65 17.01 -0.91
C GLU A 155 -13.92 16.83 -2.24
N SER A 156 -12.91 15.97 -2.29
CA SER A 156 -12.21 15.62 -3.53
C SER A 156 -13.12 14.85 -4.49
N ILE A 157 -13.96 13.94 -3.97
CA ILE A 157 -14.94 13.21 -4.77
C ILE A 157 -16.00 14.16 -5.33
N ARG A 158 -16.53 15.10 -4.53
CA ARG A 158 -17.49 16.12 -5.02
C ARG A 158 -16.93 16.92 -6.20
N ARG A 159 -15.68 17.36 -6.10
CA ARG A 159 -15.02 18.11 -7.18
C ARG A 159 -14.85 17.25 -8.43
N LEU A 160 -14.48 15.99 -8.26
CA LEU A 160 -14.36 15.04 -9.36
C LEU A 160 -15.71 14.84 -10.06
N LEU A 161 -16.80 14.63 -9.31
CA LEU A 161 -18.15 14.48 -9.87
C LEU A 161 -18.62 15.76 -10.61
N ALA A 162 -18.40 16.94 -10.03
CA ALA A 162 -18.76 18.21 -10.68
C ALA A 162 -18.00 18.43 -12.00
N LEU A 163 -16.71 18.08 -12.06
CA LEU A 163 -15.93 18.14 -13.30
C LEU A 163 -16.43 17.14 -14.36
N ARG A 164 -16.93 15.97 -13.94
CA ARG A 164 -17.53 14.97 -14.82
C ARG A 164 -18.85 15.48 -15.39
N GLU A 165 -19.73 16.03 -14.55
CA GLU A 165 -21.00 16.62 -14.96
C GLU A 165 -20.81 17.76 -15.96
N ALA A 166 -19.77 18.58 -15.77
CA ALA A 166 -19.37 19.64 -16.71
C ALA A 166 -18.72 19.11 -18.01
N GLY A 167 -18.53 17.80 -18.17
CA GLY A 167 -17.91 17.19 -19.35
C GLY A 167 -16.39 17.42 -19.47
N ILE A 168 -15.73 17.87 -18.41
CA ILE A 168 -14.30 18.22 -18.42
C ILE A 168 -13.42 16.98 -18.22
N ILE A 169 -13.89 16.01 -17.43
CA ILE A 169 -13.13 14.80 -17.13
C ILE A 169 -13.86 13.52 -17.52
N HIS A 170 -13.06 12.54 -17.89
CA HIS A 170 -13.42 11.15 -18.06
C HIS A 170 -12.25 10.30 -17.59
N ILE A 171 -12.50 9.01 -17.34
CA ILE A 171 -11.48 8.04 -16.98
C ILE A 171 -11.17 7.12 -18.15
N LEU A 172 -9.89 6.90 -18.39
CA LEU A 172 -9.37 5.94 -19.33
C LEU A 172 -8.83 4.74 -18.56
N ALA A 173 -9.41 3.56 -18.81
CA ALA A 173 -8.87 2.30 -18.35
C ALA A 173 -7.72 1.89 -19.28
N LEU A 174 -6.50 1.82 -18.76
CA LEU A 174 -5.31 1.55 -19.57
C LEU A 174 -5.09 0.05 -19.85
N GLY A 175 -5.63 -0.83 -19.01
CA GLY A 175 -5.29 -2.26 -19.05
C GLY A 175 -3.93 -2.55 -18.41
N GLU A 176 -3.59 -3.83 -18.25
CA GLU A 176 -2.36 -4.24 -17.54
C GLU A 176 -1.09 -4.00 -18.37
N ASP A 177 -1.19 -4.12 -19.70
CA ASP A 177 -0.06 -4.17 -20.63
C ASP A 177 0.09 -2.89 -21.48
N TYR A 178 -0.31 -1.72 -20.96
CA TYR A 178 -0.09 -0.47 -21.68
C TYR A 178 1.40 -0.09 -21.72
N GLU A 179 1.83 0.48 -22.83
CA GLU A 179 3.15 1.07 -22.99
C GLU A 179 3.09 2.59 -22.86
N MET A 180 4.16 3.19 -22.35
CA MET A 180 4.30 4.63 -22.22
C MET A 180 5.62 5.10 -22.84
N GLU A 181 5.51 5.98 -23.82
CA GLU A 181 6.64 6.62 -24.49
C GLU A 181 6.65 8.11 -24.15
N ILE A 182 7.75 8.58 -23.54
CA ILE A 182 7.95 9.99 -23.22
C ILE A 182 8.87 10.59 -24.27
N ASN A 183 8.32 11.46 -25.11
CA ASN A 183 9.05 12.18 -26.15
C ASN A 183 9.31 13.64 -25.71
N GLU A 184 10.11 14.38 -26.48
CA GLU A 184 10.52 15.76 -26.14
C GLU A 184 9.35 16.71 -25.86
N SER A 185 8.22 16.54 -26.55
CA SER A 185 7.06 17.45 -26.46
C SER A 185 5.78 16.78 -25.96
N ARG A 186 5.73 15.44 -25.89
CA ARG A 186 4.49 14.69 -25.63
C ARG A 186 4.74 13.37 -24.95
N THR A 187 3.75 12.89 -24.22
CA THR A 187 3.66 11.50 -23.75
C THR A 187 2.65 10.74 -24.59
N VAL A 188 3.05 9.56 -25.09
CA VAL A 188 2.19 8.66 -25.86
C VAL A 188 1.94 7.40 -25.04
N LEU A 189 0.67 7.05 -24.87
CA LEU A 189 0.25 5.80 -24.24
C LEU A 189 -0.30 4.87 -25.31
N LYS A 190 0.23 3.65 -25.38
CA LYS A 190 -0.27 2.60 -26.28
C LYS A 190 -0.95 1.54 -25.44
N THR A 191 -2.18 1.24 -25.80
CA THR A 191 -2.96 0.09 -25.31
C THR A 191 -3.09 -0.90 -26.46
N GLU A 192 -3.64 -2.09 -26.22
CA GLU A 192 -3.86 -3.10 -27.27
C GLU A 192 -4.62 -2.52 -28.48
N ASP A 193 -5.65 -1.71 -28.21
CA ASP A 193 -6.57 -1.22 -29.24
C ASP A 193 -6.32 0.22 -29.68
N ASN A 194 -5.63 1.03 -28.86
CA ASN A 194 -5.61 2.49 -29.02
C ASN A 194 -4.26 3.12 -28.68
N SER A 195 -4.01 4.29 -29.28
CA SER A 195 -2.88 5.17 -28.96
C SER A 195 -3.40 6.55 -28.55
N TYR A 196 -2.94 7.04 -27.41
CA TYR A 196 -3.36 8.31 -26.82
C TYR A 196 -2.14 9.22 -26.65
N SER A 197 -2.25 10.48 -27.09
CA SER A 197 -1.14 11.44 -27.02
C SER A 197 -1.54 12.65 -26.18
N PHE A 198 -0.65 13.07 -25.27
CA PHE A 198 -0.88 14.16 -24.34
C PHE A 198 0.30 15.14 -24.37
N ASP A 199 0.00 16.44 -24.45
CA ASP A 199 1.01 17.50 -24.35
C ASP A 199 1.51 17.68 -22.90
N VAL A 200 0.67 17.35 -21.91
CA VAL A 200 1.02 17.35 -20.49
C VAL A 200 0.59 16.02 -19.87
N PHE A 201 1.54 15.33 -19.24
CA PHE A 201 1.29 14.09 -18.52
C PHE A 201 1.78 14.21 -17.07
N ILE A 202 0.90 13.90 -16.12
CA ILE A 202 1.20 13.92 -14.69
C ILE A 202 1.18 12.48 -14.19
N ASP A 203 2.35 11.96 -13.84
CA ASP A 203 2.47 10.64 -13.22
C ASP A 203 2.13 10.73 -11.72
N ALA A 204 0.91 10.33 -11.38
CA ALA A 204 0.39 10.30 -10.02
C ALA A 204 0.41 8.89 -9.39
N ARG A 205 1.27 7.97 -9.86
CA ARG A 205 1.35 6.58 -9.35
C ARG A 205 2.02 6.45 -7.98
N GLY A 206 2.42 7.56 -7.37
CA GLY A 206 3.08 7.59 -6.08
C GLY A 206 4.58 7.31 -6.15
N GLN A 207 5.20 7.10 -4.99
CA GLN A 207 6.63 6.82 -4.88
C GLN A 207 6.91 5.34 -5.10
N ARG A 208 8.08 5.01 -5.66
CA ARG A 208 8.56 3.64 -5.86
C ARG A 208 9.70 3.33 -4.90
N PRO A 209 9.90 2.06 -4.47
CA PRO A 209 11.10 1.69 -3.73
C PRO A 209 12.37 2.07 -4.49
N LEU A 210 13.33 2.70 -3.81
CA LEU A 210 14.63 3.10 -4.38
C LEU A 210 15.74 2.16 -3.97
N LYS A 211 16.69 1.95 -4.87
CA LYS A 211 17.89 1.12 -4.66
C LYS A 211 19.13 2.00 -4.51
N VAL A 212 20.25 1.41 -4.11
CA VAL A 212 21.55 2.11 -3.98
C VAL A 212 21.91 2.91 -5.24
N LYS A 213 21.61 2.39 -6.43
CA LYS A 213 21.85 3.08 -7.72
C LYS A 213 21.11 4.42 -7.86
N ASP A 214 19.98 4.57 -7.17
CA ASP A 214 19.12 5.75 -7.23
C ASP A 214 19.53 6.84 -6.24
N ILE A 215 20.59 6.65 -5.46
CA ILE A 215 21.09 7.64 -4.50
C ILE A 215 21.59 8.89 -5.24
N PRO A 216 21.07 10.09 -4.92
CA PRO A 216 21.41 11.32 -5.65
C PRO A 216 22.78 11.90 -5.24
N PHE A 217 23.40 11.38 -4.17
CA PHE A 217 24.70 11.82 -3.66
C PHE A 217 25.82 10.89 -4.18
N PRO A 218 26.66 11.33 -5.15
CA PRO A 218 27.59 10.44 -5.84
C PRO A 218 28.58 9.71 -4.91
N GLY A 219 29.14 10.40 -3.92
CA GLY A 219 30.09 9.80 -2.97
C GLY A 219 29.45 8.73 -2.07
N LEU A 220 28.26 9.02 -1.53
CA LEU A 220 27.51 8.06 -0.72
C LEU A 220 27.08 6.85 -1.55
N ARG A 221 26.66 7.08 -2.80
CA ARG A 221 26.32 6.00 -3.74
C ARG A 221 27.51 5.09 -3.98
N GLU A 222 28.69 5.65 -4.27
CA GLU A 222 29.90 4.86 -4.51
C GLU A 222 30.29 4.04 -3.28
N GLN A 223 30.20 4.62 -2.08
CA GLN A 223 30.45 3.92 -0.82
C GLN A 223 29.50 2.73 -0.63
N LEU A 224 28.21 2.91 -0.87
CA LEU A 224 27.22 1.84 -0.72
C LEU A 224 27.31 0.79 -1.83
N GLN A 225 27.63 1.17 -3.06
CA GLN A 225 27.84 0.21 -4.15
C GLN A 225 28.97 -0.78 -3.85
N LYS A 226 29.99 -0.37 -3.08
CA LYS A 226 31.09 -1.24 -2.66
C LYS A 226 30.67 -2.33 -1.66
N THR A 227 29.51 -2.22 -1.00
CA THR A 227 29.02 -3.28 -0.11
C THR A 227 28.44 -4.46 -0.88
N GLY A 228 28.06 -4.25 -2.15
CA GLY A 228 27.41 -5.25 -2.99
C GLY A 228 25.89 -5.34 -2.80
N ASP A 229 25.32 -4.58 -1.86
CA ASP A 229 23.88 -4.58 -1.60
C ASP A 229 23.13 -3.71 -2.62
N GLU A 230 22.04 -4.22 -3.18
CA GLU A 230 21.14 -3.40 -3.99
C GLU A 230 20.31 -2.42 -3.16
N ILE A 231 20.04 -2.76 -1.89
CA ILE A 231 19.20 -2.00 -0.98
C ILE A 231 20.04 -1.57 0.23
N PRO A 232 20.12 -0.26 0.57
CA PRO A 232 20.96 0.23 1.66
C PRO A 232 20.61 -0.43 2.99
N ASN A 233 21.59 -1.01 3.70
CA ASN A 233 21.39 -1.67 5.01
C ASN A 233 21.08 -0.68 6.14
N VAL A 234 19.89 -0.71 6.75
CA VAL A 234 19.42 0.19 7.81
C VAL A 234 19.01 -0.58 9.06
N GLY A 235 19.31 -0.01 10.23
CA GLY A 235 18.94 -0.53 11.55
C GLY A 235 17.53 -0.13 11.97
N GLU A 236 17.10 -0.57 13.16
CA GLU A 236 15.81 -0.19 13.76
C GLU A 236 15.68 1.32 13.95
N ASP A 237 16.81 2.01 14.06
CA ASP A 237 16.93 3.46 14.16
C ASP A 237 17.02 4.18 12.80
N TYR A 238 16.79 3.44 11.70
CA TYR A 238 16.85 3.92 10.32
C TYR A 238 18.24 4.37 9.87
N THR A 239 19.30 4.12 10.65
CA THR A 239 20.68 4.48 10.29
C THR A 239 21.36 3.38 9.49
N LEU A 240 22.25 3.77 8.56
CA LEU A 240 23.03 2.84 7.78
C LEU A 240 23.88 1.93 8.68
N GLN A 241 23.88 0.64 8.37
CA GLN A 241 24.66 -0.40 9.06
C GLN A 241 25.96 -0.72 8.31
N GLN A 242 26.05 -0.35 7.04
CA GLN A 242 27.22 -0.50 6.18
C GLN A 242 27.31 0.67 5.20
N PRO A 243 28.51 0.97 4.67
CA PRO A 243 29.83 0.50 5.13
C PRO A 243 30.23 1.09 6.50
N GLU A 244 31.26 0.52 7.13
CA GLU A 244 31.68 0.83 8.51
C GLU A 244 32.07 2.30 8.73
N ASP A 245 32.62 2.97 7.72
CA ASP A 245 33.02 4.37 7.71
C ASP A 245 31.85 5.35 7.85
N ILE A 246 30.64 4.94 7.45
CA ILE A 246 29.42 5.76 7.54
C ILE A 246 28.32 5.13 8.42
N ARG A 247 28.59 3.99 9.05
CA ARG A 247 27.66 3.31 9.95
C ARG A 247 27.18 4.26 11.05
N GLY A 248 25.86 4.35 11.23
CA GLY A 248 25.23 5.21 12.23
C GLY A 248 25.25 6.72 11.92
N ARG A 249 25.86 7.16 10.81
CA ARG A 249 26.02 8.59 10.48
C ARG A 249 24.98 9.13 9.52
N VAL A 250 24.41 8.26 8.69
CA VAL A 250 23.41 8.62 7.69
C VAL A 250 22.15 7.81 7.96
N ALA A 251 21.00 8.48 8.02
CA ALA A 251 19.72 7.87 8.26
C ALA A 251 18.83 7.94 7.01
N PHE A 252 18.12 6.85 6.73
CA PHE A 252 17.24 6.68 5.58
C PHE A 252 15.81 6.54 6.10
N GLY A 253 15.11 7.66 6.22
CA GLY A 253 13.72 7.71 6.74
C GLY A 253 12.68 8.13 5.72
N ALA A 254 13.11 8.47 4.50
CA ALA A 254 12.16 8.77 3.44
C ALA A 254 11.53 7.47 2.94
N LEU A 255 10.23 7.54 2.66
CA LEU A 255 9.38 6.42 2.21
C LEU A 255 10.04 5.48 1.20
N PRO A 256 10.68 5.98 0.11
CA PRO A 256 11.18 5.09 -0.94
C PRO A 256 12.27 4.13 -0.48
N TRP A 257 12.95 4.43 0.63
CA TRP A 257 13.99 3.59 1.21
C TRP A 257 13.44 2.50 2.15
N LEU A 258 12.19 2.65 2.60
CA LEU A 258 11.54 1.79 3.60
C LEU A 258 10.48 0.87 2.99
N MET A 259 10.00 1.16 1.78
CA MET A 259 8.97 0.36 1.12
C MET A 259 9.38 -1.09 0.78
N HIS A 260 10.66 -1.46 0.97
CA HIS A 260 11.15 -2.82 0.74
C HIS A 260 10.76 -3.81 1.84
N ASP A 261 10.67 -3.33 3.08
CA ASP A 261 10.33 -4.12 4.27
C ASP A 261 9.09 -3.56 5.01
N GLN A 262 8.68 -2.33 4.70
CA GLN A 262 7.50 -1.67 5.26
C GLN A 262 6.64 -1.05 4.14
N PRO A 263 5.88 -1.85 3.38
CA PRO A 263 5.13 -1.37 2.21
C PRO A 263 4.05 -0.32 2.52
N PHE A 264 3.60 -0.21 3.77
CA PHE A 264 2.56 0.72 4.21
C PHE A 264 3.07 1.77 5.20
N VAL A 265 4.39 1.95 5.33
CA VAL A 265 4.98 3.00 6.17
C VAL A 265 4.58 4.38 5.62
N GLN A 266 3.44 4.92 5.99
CA GLN A 266 2.93 6.20 5.47
C GLN A 266 2.17 6.96 6.56
N GLY A 267 2.10 8.29 6.41
CA GLY A 267 1.35 9.15 7.32
C GLY A 267 2.19 9.86 8.39
N ILE A 268 1.57 10.84 9.04
CA ILE A 268 2.24 11.75 9.98
C ILE A 268 2.68 11.02 11.26
N THR A 269 1.94 10.00 11.70
CA THR A 269 2.29 9.16 12.86
C THR A 269 3.57 8.38 12.60
N ALA A 270 3.66 7.69 11.47
CA ALA A 270 4.88 7.00 11.04
C ALA A 270 6.06 7.98 10.92
N CYS A 271 5.86 9.16 10.33
CA CYS A 271 6.91 10.18 10.27
C CYS A 271 7.42 10.60 11.66
N ALA A 272 6.52 10.75 12.64
CA ALA A 272 6.89 11.10 14.01
C ALA A 272 7.69 9.98 14.69
N GLU A 273 7.26 8.73 14.56
CA GLU A 273 7.95 7.55 15.11
C GLU A 273 9.33 7.33 14.48
N ILE A 274 9.44 7.46 13.15
CA ILE A 274 10.71 7.40 12.42
C ILE A 274 11.65 8.50 12.92
N GLY A 275 11.15 9.74 13.01
CA GLY A 275 11.92 10.89 13.49
C GLY A 275 12.42 10.70 14.92
N GLU A 276 11.59 10.16 15.80
CA GLU A 276 11.96 9.86 17.18
C GLU A 276 13.03 8.76 17.26
N ALA A 277 12.90 7.69 16.47
CA ALA A 277 13.90 6.63 16.40
C ALA A 277 15.26 7.14 15.93
N MET A 278 15.27 7.98 14.89
CA MET A 278 16.49 8.63 14.40
C MET A 278 17.11 9.59 15.42
N ALA A 279 16.29 10.38 16.11
CA ALA A 279 16.75 11.29 17.15
C ALA A 279 17.42 10.54 18.31
N ARG A 280 16.85 9.40 18.71
CA ARG A 280 17.46 8.50 19.73
C ARG A 280 18.81 7.95 19.26
N ALA A 281 18.96 7.64 17.97
CA ALA A 281 20.19 7.13 17.38
C ALA A 281 21.40 8.06 17.59
N VAL A 282 21.16 9.38 17.55
CA VAL A 282 22.18 10.41 17.77
C VAL A 282 22.77 10.33 19.19
N VAL A 283 21.94 9.95 20.17
CA VAL A 283 22.35 9.83 21.58
C VAL A 283 22.89 8.44 21.90
N LYS A 284 22.29 7.40 21.30
CA LYS A 284 22.63 5.99 21.51
C LYS A 284 22.38 5.20 20.21
N PRO A 285 23.42 4.81 19.47
CA PRO A 285 23.27 4.03 18.24
C PRO A 285 22.54 2.70 18.47
N ALA A 286 21.76 2.23 17.48
CA ALA A 286 21.12 0.93 17.56
C ALA A 286 22.12 -0.23 17.65
N SER A 287 21.72 -1.27 18.39
CA SER A 287 22.51 -2.50 18.57
C SER A 287 22.09 -3.64 17.64
N ARG A 288 21.03 -3.47 16.83
CA ARG A 288 20.44 -4.50 15.96
C ARG A 288 20.17 -3.97 14.55
N ALA A 289 20.49 -4.78 13.55
CA ALA A 289 20.11 -4.54 12.16
C ALA A 289 18.64 -4.94 11.94
N ARG A 290 17.93 -4.25 11.04
CA ARG A 290 16.61 -4.73 10.59
C ARG A 290 16.77 -5.98 9.74
N ARG A 291 15.83 -6.92 9.91
CA ARG A 291 15.69 -8.05 8.99
C ARG A 291 15.21 -7.53 7.63
N ARG A 292 15.76 -8.10 6.58
CA ARG A 292 15.51 -7.74 5.18
C ARG A 292 15.29 -8.97 4.35
N LEU A 293 14.56 -8.79 3.26
CA LEU A 293 14.44 -9.77 2.19
C LEU A 293 15.72 -9.79 1.33
N SER A 294 16.10 -10.97 0.84
CA SER A 294 17.01 -11.11 -0.31
C SER A 294 16.22 -10.84 -1.59
N PHE A 295 16.80 -10.08 -2.51
CA PHE A 295 16.30 -9.93 -3.87
C PHE A 295 17.33 -10.52 -4.82
N ASP A 296 16.89 -11.46 -5.66
CA ASP A 296 17.53 -11.77 -6.94
C ASP A 296 16.78 -11.04 -8.08
#